data_AF-A0A836RT06-F1
#
_entry.id   AF-A0A836RT06-F1
#
_cell.length_a   1.000
_cell.length_b   1.000
_cell.length_c   1.000
_cell.angle_alpha   90.00
_cell.angle_beta   90.00
_cell.angle_gamma   90.00
#
_symmetry.space_group_name_H-M   'P 1'
#
loop_
_entity.id
_entity.type
_entity.pdbx_description
1 polymer ?
#
loop_
_entity_poly.entity_id
_entity_poly.type
_entity_poly.pdbx_seq_one_letter_code
_entity_poly.pdbx_strand_id
1 'polypeptide(L)' 'FVIVVTSLSRDFLPSSWDYYAPTIFDISLFVGSFGLFFTLFLLFIRYLPMIAMSEVKGVLPQADPHYYEKHD' A
#
# COMPACT_ATOMS: atom_id res chain seq x y z
N PHE A 1 -14.18 1.84 10.64
CA PHE A 1 -14.59 1.75 12.05
C PHE A 1 -16.03 2.19 12.24
N VAL A 2 -16.37 3.48 12.07
CA VAL A 2 -17.72 4.03 12.32
C VAL A 2 -18.83 3.31 11.54
N ILE A 3 -18.69 3.17 10.22
CA ILE A 3 -19.75 2.56 9.38
C ILE A 3 -20.04 1.11 9.79
N VAL A 4 -19.01 0.34 10.17
CA VAL A 4 -19.14 -1.10 10.46
C VAL A 4 -19.52 -1.34 11.92
N VAL A 5 -18.85 -0.69 12.87
CA VAL A 5 -19.06 -0.94 14.31
C VAL A 5 -20.35 -0.28 14.80
N THR A 6 -20.64 0.95 14.37
CA THR A 6 -21.83 1.67 14.85
C THR A 6 -23.11 1.10 14.25
N SER A 7 -23.08 0.60 13.01
CA SER A 7 -24.26 -0.04 12.40
C SER A 7 -24.63 -1.37 13.07
N LEU A 8 -23.63 -2.18 13.46
CA LEU A 8 -23.85 -3.48 14.13
C LEU A 8 -24.17 -3.34 15.62
N SER A 9 -23.69 -2.28 16.29
CA SER A 9 -23.88 -2.09 17.74
C SER A 9 -25.35 -1.92 18.17
N ARG A 10 -26.26 -1.63 17.22
CA ARG A 10 -27.72 -1.58 17.44
C ARG A 10 -28.46 -2.36 16.36
N ASP A 11 -28.43 -3.68 16.48
CA ASP A 11 -29.25 -4.55 15.64
C ASP A 11 -30.75 -4.51 16.04
N PHE A 12 -31.60 -5.08 15.19
CA PHE A 12 -33.07 -5.05 15.28
C PHE A 12 -33.66 -5.62 16.59
N LEU A 13 -32.89 -6.39 17.37
CA LEU A 13 -33.28 -6.93 18.67
C LEU A 13 -32.46 -6.27 19.80
N PRO A 14 -33.11 -5.63 20.79
CA PRO A 14 -32.42 -4.90 21.85
C PRO A 14 -31.61 -5.77 22.82
N SER A 15 -31.77 -7.10 22.78
CA SER A 15 -30.95 -8.04 23.57
C SER A 15 -29.55 -8.26 23.02
N SER A 16 -29.31 -7.90 21.74
CA SER A 16 -28.02 -8.10 21.05
C SER A 16 -27.19 -6.83 20.96
N TRP A 17 -27.59 -5.78 21.69
CA TRP A 17 -26.84 -4.53 21.75
C TRP A 17 -25.60 -4.73 22.61
N ASP A 18 -24.46 -4.83 21.95
CA ASP A 18 -23.16 -4.91 22.61
C ASP A 18 -22.18 -3.94 21.94
N TYR A 19 -21.24 -3.43 22.75
CA TYR A 19 -20.23 -2.49 22.30
C TYR A 19 -18.95 -3.24 21.96
N TYR A 20 -18.46 -3.05 20.72
CA TYR A 20 -17.18 -3.62 20.33
C TYR A 20 -16.02 -2.97 21.11
N ALA A 21 -15.40 -3.74 21.99
CA ALA A 21 -14.17 -3.40 22.67
C ALA A 21 -13.00 -4.11 21.96
N PRO A 22 -12.10 -3.38 21.26
CA PRO A 22 -10.99 -4.00 20.56
C PRO A 22 -10.06 -4.68 21.55
N THR A 23 -9.66 -5.91 21.23
CA THR A 23 -8.72 -6.69 22.03
C THR A 23 -7.28 -6.31 21.69
N ILE A 24 -6.34 -6.71 22.54
CA ILE A 24 -4.90 -6.52 22.29
C ILE A 24 -4.49 -7.17 20.95
N PHE A 25 -5.14 -8.27 20.57
CA PHE A 25 -4.89 -8.96 19.30
C PHE A 25 -5.29 -8.11 18.09
N ASP A 26 -6.42 -7.39 18.14
CA ASP A 26 -6.89 -6.54 17.04
C ASP A 26 -5.89 -5.41 16.75
N ILE A 27 -5.37 -4.78 17.82
CA ILE A 27 -4.36 -3.72 17.71
C ILE A 27 -3.03 -4.31 17.23
N SER A 28 -2.64 -5.48 17.73
CA SER A 28 -1.39 -6.14 17.32
C SER A 28 -1.41 -6.55 15.85
N LEU A 29 -2.54 -7.00 15.32
CA LEU A 29 -2.71 -7.33 13.91
C LEU A 29 -2.70 -6.07 13.05
N PHE A 30 -3.33 -5.01 13.51
CA PHE A 30 -3.30 -3.72 12.83
C PHE A 30 -1.85 -3.20 12.71
N VAL A 31 -1.11 -3.13 13.82
CA VAL A 31 0.30 -2.70 13.82
C VAL A 31 1.19 -3.69 13.06
N GLY A 32 0.92 -5.00 13.19
CA GLY A 32 1.62 -6.06 12.48
C GLY A 32 1.46 -5.95 10.97
N SER A 33 0.29 -5.52 10.47
CA SER A 33 0.07 -5.30 9.04
C SER A 33 0.95 -4.17 8.48
N PHE A 34 1.14 -3.08 9.23
CA PHE A 34 2.10 -2.02 8.87
C PHE A 34 3.53 -2.55 8.90
N GLY A 35 3.91 -3.28 9.96
CA GLY A 35 5.24 -3.87 10.08
C GLY A 35 5.56 -4.82 8.92
N LEU A 36 4.62 -5.70 8.56
CA LEU A 36 4.75 -6.62 7.44
C LEU A 36 4.84 -5.87 6.11
N PHE A 37 4.00 -4.86 5.89
CA PHE A 37 4.07 -4.00 4.71
C PHE A 37 5.44 -3.35 4.56
N PHE A 38 5.95 -2.68 5.61
CA PHE A 38 7.27 -2.05 5.57
C PHE A 38 8.38 -3.07 5.42
N THR A 39 8.28 -4.24 6.04
CA THR A 39 9.28 -5.31 5.90
C THR A 39 9.38 -5.76 4.45
N LEU A 40 8.25 -6.07 3.81
CA LEU A 40 8.24 -6.46 2.40
C LEU A 40 8.64 -5.31 1.47
N PHE A 41 8.22 -4.08 1.76
CA PHE A 41 8.57 -2.89 0.98
C PHE A 41 10.08 -2.58 1.04
N LEU A 42 10.68 -2.60 2.23
CA LEU A 42 12.12 -2.40 2.40
C LEU A 42 12.92 -3.53 1.76
N LEU A 43 12.42 -4.77 1.87
CA LEU A 43 13.01 -5.94 1.21
C LEU A 43 12.97 -5.79 -0.32
N PHE A 44 11.85 -5.30 -0.87
CA PHE A 44 11.71 -4.98 -2.29
C PHE A 44 12.72 -3.92 -2.74
N ILE A 45 12.83 -2.79 -2.03
CA ILE A 45 13.79 -1.72 -2.37
C ILE A 45 15.23 -2.21 -2.31
N ARG A 46 15.57 -3.10 -1.37
CA ARG A 46 16.94 -3.58 -1.20
C ARG A 46 17.35 -4.61 -2.24
N TYR A 47 16.47 -5.50 -2.66
CA TYR A 47 16.83 -6.62 -3.55
C TYR A 47 16.38 -6.44 -5.00
N LEU A 48 15.41 -5.58 -5.27
CA LEU A 48 14.87 -5.34 -6.62
C LEU A 48 15.13 -3.90 -7.06
N PRO A 49 15.35 -3.67 -8.37
CA PRO A 49 15.50 -2.32 -8.89
C PRO A 49 14.18 -1.55 -8.72
N MET A 50 14.23 -0.41 -8.01
CA MET A 50 13.05 0.42 -7.74
C MET A 50 12.40 1.01 -9.00
N ILE A 51 13.16 1.12 -10.09
CA ILE A 51 12.73 1.76 -11.33
C ILE A 51 12.74 0.72 -12.44
N ALA A 52 11.68 0.70 -13.25
CA ALA A 52 11.59 -0.13 -14.45
C ALA A 52 12.60 0.35 -15.51
N MET A 53 13.80 -0.23 -15.50
CA MET A 53 14.89 0.16 -16.39
C MET A 53 14.57 -0.07 -17.89
N SER A 54 13.62 -0.95 -18.22
CA SER A 54 13.13 -1.15 -19.59
C SER A 54 12.42 0.10 -20.12
N GLU A 55 11.53 0.67 -19.30
CA GLU A 55 10.77 1.88 -19.64
C GLU A 55 11.68 3.10 -19.69
N VAL A 56 12.57 3.25 -18.70
CA VAL A 56 13.51 4.38 -18.67
C VAL A 56 14.37 4.42 -19.93
N LYS A 57 14.81 3.27 -20.43
CA LYS A 57 15.61 3.21 -21.66
C LYS A 57 14.82 3.58 -22.92
N GLY A 58 13.50 3.42 -22.95
CA GLY A 58 12.66 3.79 -24.09
C GLY A 58 12.38 5.29 -24.21
N VAL A 59 12.40 6.03 -23.10
CA VAL A 59 12.16 7.50 -23.08
C VAL A 59 13.43 8.34 -23.14
N LEU A 60 14.61 7.71 -23.07
CA LEU A 60 15.89 8.42 -23.19
C LEU A 60 16.08 8.96 -24.61
N PRO A 61 16.60 10.19 -24.79
CA PRO A 61 16.89 10.77 -26.12
C PRO A 61 17.80 9.88 -26.99
N GLN A 62 18.66 9.07 -26.35
CA GLN A 62 19.55 8.12 -27.00
C GLN A 62 18.83 6.92 -27.62
N ALA A 63 17.55 6.71 -27.29
CA ALA A 63 16.70 5.67 -27.89
C ALA A 63 15.84 6.22 -29.05
N ASP A 64 15.88 7.52 -29.33
CA ASP A 64 15.18 8.13 -30.46
C ASP A 64 15.93 7.81 -31.78
N PRO A 65 15.31 7.10 -32.73
CA PRO A 65 15.91 6.84 -34.05
C PRO A 65 16.21 8.10 -34.87
N HIS A 66 15.70 9.27 -34.47
CA HIS A 66 15.86 10.56 -35.16
C HIS A 66 16.71 11.58 -34.40
N TYR A 67 17.63 11.14 -33.54
CA TYR A 67 18.60 12.03 -32.90
C TYR A 67 19.56 12.66 -33.92
N TYR A 68 19.24 13.88 -34.37
CA TYR A 68 20.17 14.74 -35.08
C TYR A 68 20.89 15.61 -34.04
N GLU A 69 22.20 15.41 -33.88
CA GLU A 69 23.07 16.40 -33.22
C GLU A 69 22.91 17.71 -33.99
N LYS A 70 22.27 18.71 -33.39
CA LYS A 70 22.42 20.09 -33.86
C LYS A 70 23.86 20.50 -33.54
N HIS A 71 24.71 20.43 -34.55
CA HIS A 71 25.99 21.14 -34.58
C HIS A 71 25.68 22.63 -34.75
N ASP A 72 25.68 23.37 -33.63
CA ASP A 72 25.94 24.82 -33.62
C ASP A 72 27.43 25.06 -33.36
#